data_AF-A0A382QWG8-F1
#
_entry.id   AF-A0A382QWG8-F1
#
_cell.length_a   1.000
_cell.length_b   1.000
_cell.length_c   1.000
_cell.angle_alpha   90.00
_cell.angle_beta   90.00
_cell.angle_gamma   90.00
#
_symmetry.space_group_name_H-M   'P 1'
#
loop_
_entity.id
_entity.type
_entity.pdbx_description
1 polymer ?
#
loop_
_entity_poly.entity_id
_entity_poly.type
_entity_poly.pdbx_seq_one_letter_code
_entity_poly.pdbx_strand_id
1 'polypeptide(L)'
;MQPIKKLGLSYGAFLRPGGIEFRVYAPSSDTVKLVIFEKVDDESGNEYPMEKLENGDWTYFLKNAPLGTLYGYRLTGPWNDDNVIVADPYSKAAVTQNSWRHVAKSLVVDNAFDWENDTWQPTHVQDLIIYEAHVRDLTQHESSGAKSKGSYLGFIEQDQKGGISHLKAMGVNAVQFLPLWDFANVEIPYKQE
;
A
#
# COMPACT_ATOMS: atom_id res chain seq x y z
N MET A 1 9.52 -2.13 -27.65
CA MET A 1 8.99 -3.13 -26.71
C MET A 1 7.48 -3.19 -26.93
N GLN A 2 6.90 -4.33 -27.30
CA GLN A 2 5.43 -4.40 -27.41
C GLN A 2 4.81 -4.28 -26.00
N PRO A 3 3.70 -3.56 -25.84
CA PRO A 3 3.03 -3.48 -24.53
C PRO A 3 2.61 -4.88 -24.10
N ILE A 4 2.98 -5.25 -22.86
CA ILE A 4 2.58 -6.51 -22.25
C ILE A 4 1.04 -6.55 -22.29
N LYS A 5 0.49 -7.61 -22.88
CA LYS A 5 -0.95 -7.86 -22.88
C LYS A 5 -1.40 -7.86 -21.42
N LYS A 6 -2.20 -6.86 -21.02
CA LYS A 6 -2.75 -6.73 -19.66
C LYS A 6 -3.48 -8.05 -19.36
N LEU A 7 -2.88 -8.94 -18.57
CA LEU A 7 -3.61 -10.09 -18.06
C LEU A 7 -4.79 -9.51 -17.26
N GLY A 8 -6.02 -9.89 -17.60
CA GLY A 8 -7.26 -9.39 -17.00
C GLY A 8 -7.47 -9.81 -15.54
N LEU A 9 -6.40 -10.09 -14.80
CA LEU A 9 -6.42 -10.39 -13.37
C LEU A 9 -6.35 -9.06 -12.63
N SER A 10 -7.51 -8.56 -12.20
CA SER A 10 -7.61 -7.34 -11.40
C SER A 10 -8.13 -7.70 -10.01
N TYR A 11 -7.22 -7.75 -9.03
CA TYR A 11 -7.51 -7.97 -7.61
C TYR A 11 -7.43 -6.66 -6.83
N GLY A 12 -8.19 -6.58 -5.73
CA GLY A 12 -8.32 -5.38 -4.93
C GLY A 12 -9.72 -4.76 -4.99
N ALA A 13 -9.79 -3.50 -4.57
CA ALA A 13 -10.99 -2.66 -4.68
C ALA A 13 -10.93 -1.74 -5.91
N PHE A 14 -12.02 -1.72 -6.68
CA PHE A 14 -12.14 -0.93 -7.90
C PHE A 14 -13.34 -0.01 -7.85
N LEU A 15 -13.10 1.29 -8.02
CA LEU A 15 -14.15 2.28 -8.22
C LEU A 15 -14.87 2.00 -9.54
N ARG A 16 -16.20 1.90 -9.48
CA ARG A 16 -17.07 1.66 -10.62
C ARG A 16 -18.24 2.65 -10.59
N PRO A 17 -18.92 2.90 -11.72
CA PRO A 17 -20.18 3.62 -11.70
C PRO A 17 -21.17 2.97 -10.72
N GLY A 18 -21.62 3.73 -9.72
CA GLY A 18 -22.62 3.29 -8.73
C GLY A 18 -22.10 2.49 -7.54
N GLY A 19 -20.78 2.30 -7.36
CA GLY A 19 -20.25 1.60 -6.20
C GLY A 19 -18.79 1.15 -6.33
N ILE A 20 -18.44 0.15 -5.53
CA ILE A 20 -17.08 -0.42 -5.47
C ILE A 20 -17.16 -1.92 -5.71
N GLU A 21 -16.36 -2.40 -6.66
CA GLU A 21 -16.16 -3.83 -6.92
C GLU A 21 -14.95 -4.32 -6.12
N PHE A 22 -15.14 -5.35 -5.31
CA PHE A 22 -14.07 -6.01 -4.55
C PHE A 22 -13.77 -7.36 -5.19
N ARG A 23 -12.49 -7.71 -5.30
CA ARG A 23 -12.06 -9.02 -5.81
C ARG A 23 -10.83 -9.54 -5.08
N VAL A 24 -10.92 -10.77 -4.58
CA VAL A 24 -9.81 -11.46 -3.89
C VAL A 24 -9.71 -12.90 -4.37
N TYR A 25 -8.49 -13.42 -4.52
CA TYR A 25 -8.25 -14.81 -4.85
C TYR A 25 -8.11 -15.66 -3.58
N ALA A 26 -8.99 -16.64 -3.39
CA ALA A 26 -8.98 -17.50 -2.21
C ALA A 26 -9.62 -18.87 -2.53
N PRO A 27 -8.99 -19.70 -3.39
CA PRO A 27 -9.62 -20.91 -3.95
C PRO A 27 -9.98 -21.96 -2.89
N SER A 28 -9.12 -22.09 -1.88
CA SER A 28 -9.24 -23.07 -0.79
C SER A 28 -10.17 -22.63 0.34
N SER A 29 -10.75 -21.44 0.26
CA SER A 29 -11.72 -20.96 1.25
C SER A 29 -13.11 -21.55 0.98
N ASP A 30 -13.82 -21.84 2.05
CA ASP A 30 -15.20 -22.34 2.00
C ASP A 30 -16.18 -21.17 1.83
N THR A 31 -15.96 -20.09 2.58
CA THR A 31 -16.67 -18.81 2.41
C THR A 31 -15.72 -17.63 2.58
N VAL A 32 -16.01 -16.53 1.89
CA VAL A 32 -15.36 -15.23 2.06
C VAL A 32 -16.44 -14.18 2.27
N LYS A 33 -16.24 -13.33 3.27
CA LYS A 33 -17.08 -12.16 3.54
C LYS A 33 -16.26 -10.89 3.40
N LEU A 34 -16.81 -9.91 2.70
CA LEU A 34 -16.35 -8.53 2.74
C LEU A 34 -16.80 -7.91 4.07
N VAL A 35 -15.87 -7.33 4.82
CA VAL A 35 -16.16 -6.63 6.08
C VAL A 35 -15.95 -5.14 5.85
N ILE A 36 -16.98 -4.33 6.10
CA ILE A 36 -16.93 -2.86 5.99
C ILE A 36 -16.95 -2.24 7.38
N PHE A 37 -15.95 -1.41 7.67
CA PHE A 37 -15.82 -0.72 8.95
C PHE A 37 -16.34 0.71 8.85
N GLU A 38 -16.92 1.24 9.92
CA GLU A 38 -17.33 2.64 9.99
C GLU A 38 -16.15 3.53 10.38
N LYS A 39 -15.28 3.03 11.26
CA LYS A 39 -14.14 3.75 11.82
C LYS A 39 -12.85 2.91 11.77
N VAL A 40 -11.75 3.64 11.89
CA VAL A 40 -10.39 3.09 11.89
C VAL A 40 -10.14 2.15 13.08
N ASP A 41 -10.76 2.41 14.23
CA ASP A 41 -10.60 1.66 15.47
C ASP A 41 -11.57 0.48 15.64
N ASP A 42 -12.56 0.33 14.75
CA ASP A 42 -13.55 -0.75 14.85
C ASP A 42 -12.93 -2.15 14.79
N GLU A 43 -13.21 -3.03 15.74
CA GLU A 43 -12.74 -4.43 15.70
C GLU A 43 -13.63 -5.33 14.84
N SER A 44 -14.83 -4.86 14.51
CA SER A 44 -15.82 -5.57 13.69
C SER A 44 -16.52 -4.61 12.73
N GLY A 45 -17.23 -5.13 11.74
CA GLY A 45 -17.90 -4.31 10.74
C GLY A 45 -19.09 -5.03 10.13
N ASN A 46 -19.76 -4.35 9.21
CA ASN A 46 -20.86 -4.93 8.44
C ASN A 46 -20.30 -5.98 7.48
N GLU A 47 -20.81 -7.21 7.57
CA GLU A 47 -20.33 -8.33 6.77
C GLU A 47 -21.25 -8.63 5.59
N TYR A 48 -20.65 -8.83 4.41
CA TYR A 48 -21.36 -9.16 3.19
C TYR A 48 -20.76 -10.43 2.57
N PRO A 49 -21.56 -11.49 2.36
CA PRO A 49 -21.07 -12.72 1.73
C PRO A 49 -20.66 -12.43 0.28
N MET A 50 -19.45 -12.85 -0.10
CA MET A 50 -18.94 -12.70 -1.46
C MET A 50 -19.33 -13.89 -2.33
N GLU A 51 -19.43 -13.67 -3.63
CA GLU A 51 -19.73 -14.71 -4.63
C GLU A 51 -18.44 -15.43 -5.04
N LYS A 52 -18.42 -16.76 -4.95
CA LYS A 52 -17.30 -17.60 -5.43
C LYS A 52 -17.43 -17.84 -6.93
N LEU A 53 -16.37 -17.56 -7.67
CA LEU A 53 -16.26 -17.82 -9.10
C LEU A 53 -15.53 -19.14 -9.37
N GLU A 54 -15.73 -19.71 -10.57
CA GLU A 54 -15.18 -21.02 -10.95
C GLU A 54 -13.65 -21.09 -10.90
N ASN A 55 -12.97 -19.95 -11.06
CA ASN A 55 -11.52 -19.85 -11.06
C ASN A 55 -10.91 -19.72 -9.66
N GLY A 56 -11.71 -19.69 -8.59
CA GLY A 56 -11.24 -19.49 -7.21
C GLY A 56 -11.19 -18.03 -6.75
N ASP A 57 -11.60 -17.10 -7.61
CA ASP A 57 -11.82 -15.70 -7.23
C ASP A 57 -13.12 -15.56 -6.41
N TRP A 58 -13.15 -14.55 -5.55
CA TRP A 58 -14.33 -14.11 -4.84
C TRP A 58 -14.60 -12.66 -5.19
N THR A 59 -15.87 -12.31 -5.40
CA THR A 59 -16.24 -10.93 -5.74
C THR A 59 -17.48 -10.43 -5.01
N TYR A 60 -17.55 -9.12 -4.80
CA TYR A 60 -18.73 -8.45 -4.29
C TYR A 60 -18.80 -7.02 -4.82
N PHE A 61 -19.99 -6.57 -5.19
CA PHE A 61 -20.23 -5.18 -5.60
C PHE A 61 -21.03 -4.45 -4.52
N LEU A 62 -20.37 -3.52 -3.82
CA LEU A 62 -21.02 -2.69 -2.81
C LEU A 62 -21.57 -1.42 -3.47
N LYS A 63 -22.90 -1.36 -3.57
CA LYS A 63 -23.62 -0.21 -4.14
C LYS A 63 -23.44 1.04 -3.29
N ASN A 64 -23.27 2.19 -3.95
CA ASN A 64 -23.19 3.52 -3.34
C ASN A 64 -22.10 3.68 -2.27
N ALA A 65 -21.06 2.83 -2.29
CA ALA A 65 -19.95 2.95 -1.36
C ALA A 65 -19.03 4.12 -1.76
N PRO A 66 -18.66 5.00 -0.81
CA PRO A 66 -17.85 6.18 -1.09
C PRO A 66 -16.35 5.86 -1.13
N LEU A 67 -15.57 6.78 -1.72
CA LEU A 67 -14.14 6.88 -1.45
C LEU A 67 -13.88 6.97 0.06
N GLY A 68 -12.79 6.35 0.52
CA GLY A 68 -12.49 6.26 1.95
C GLY A 68 -13.17 5.09 2.66
N THR A 69 -13.89 4.21 1.95
CA THR A 69 -14.45 2.99 2.54
C THR A 69 -13.33 2.14 3.14
N LEU A 70 -13.44 1.84 4.44
CA LEU A 70 -12.56 0.94 5.16
C LEU A 70 -13.08 -0.48 5.05
N TYR A 71 -12.21 -1.42 4.68
CA TYR A 71 -12.61 -2.80 4.46
C TYR A 71 -11.53 -3.83 4.81
N GLY A 72 -11.96 -5.08 4.89
CA GLY A 72 -11.13 -6.27 4.97
C GLY A 72 -11.92 -7.50 4.58
N TYR A 73 -11.32 -8.67 4.70
CA TYR A 73 -11.96 -9.95 4.40
C TYR A 73 -11.96 -10.86 5.61
N ARG A 74 -13.08 -11.53 5.87
CA ARG A 74 -13.16 -12.66 6.79
C ARG A 74 -13.31 -13.94 5.98
N LEU A 75 -12.41 -14.88 6.17
CA LEU A 75 -12.36 -16.13 5.42
C LEU A 75 -12.64 -17.29 6.35
N THR A 76 -13.30 -18.32 5.84
CA THR A 76 -13.49 -19.60 6.55
C THR A 76 -12.94 -20.74 5.70
N GLY A 77 -12.65 -21.86 6.33
CA GLY A 77 -12.18 -23.07 5.67
C GLY A 77 -11.00 -23.71 6.40
N PRO A 78 -10.43 -24.79 5.85
CA PRO A 78 -9.46 -25.63 6.56
C PRO A 78 -8.17 -24.91 6.98
N TRP A 79 -7.85 -23.78 6.34
CA TRP A 79 -6.64 -22.99 6.57
C TRP A 79 -6.92 -21.57 7.08
N ASN A 80 -8.18 -21.26 7.39
CA ASN A 80 -8.60 -19.91 7.78
C ASN A 80 -9.20 -19.92 9.19
N ASP A 81 -8.84 -18.92 9.99
CA ASP A 81 -9.49 -18.63 11.27
C ASP A 81 -10.59 -17.59 11.04
N ASP A 82 -11.84 -17.98 11.32
CA ASP A 82 -13.00 -17.12 11.10
C ASP A 82 -13.08 -15.96 12.08
N ASN A 83 -12.22 -15.91 13.11
CA ASN A 83 -12.11 -14.77 14.02
C ASN A 83 -11.19 -13.66 13.47
N VAL A 84 -10.38 -13.96 12.45
CA VAL A 84 -9.42 -13.02 11.88
C VAL A 84 -10.02 -12.29 10.68
N ILE A 85 -9.88 -10.96 10.69
CA ILE A 85 -10.11 -10.12 9.51
C ILE A 85 -8.76 -9.77 8.90
N VAL A 86 -8.57 -10.09 7.63
CA VAL A 86 -7.34 -9.77 6.90
C VAL A 86 -7.55 -8.54 6.03
N ALA A 87 -6.53 -7.68 5.96
CA ALA A 87 -6.49 -6.64 4.94
C ALA A 87 -6.37 -7.26 3.55
N ASP A 88 -6.84 -6.53 2.54
CA ASP A 88 -6.66 -6.90 1.14
C ASP A 88 -5.16 -6.89 0.78
N PRO A 89 -4.59 -8.02 0.31
CA PRO A 89 -3.20 -8.07 -0.14
C PRO A 89 -2.89 -7.12 -1.31
N TYR A 90 -3.92 -6.71 -2.06
CA TYR A 90 -3.83 -5.79 -3.19
C TYR A 90 -4.27 -4.36 -2.82
N SER A 91 -4.43 -4.08 -1.51
CA SER A 91 -4.78 -2.74 -1.08
C SER A 91 -3.73 -1.71 -1.48
N LYS A 92 -4.19 -0.58 -1.99
CA LYS A 92 -3.32 0.56 -2.35
C LYS A 92 -3.07 1.52 -1.19
N ALA A 93 -3.92 1.47 -0.18
CA ALA A 93 -3.75 2.20 1.06
C ALA A 93 -4.19 1.31 2.22
N ALA A 94 -3.46 1.36 3.31
CA ALA A 94 -3.77 0.62 4.52
C ALA A 94 -3.77 1.57 5.72
N VAL A 95 -4.58 1.23 6.71
CA VAL A 95 -4.54 1.84 8.02
C VAL A 95 -4.05 0.78 8.98
N THR A 96 -2.85 0.99 9.52
CA THR A 96 -2.20 0.05 10.41
C THR A 96 -2.15 0.59 11.82
N GLN A 97 -2.47 -0.29 12.78
CA GLN A 97 -2.25 0.01 14.18
C GLN A 97 -0.77 -0.16 14.48
N ASN A 98 -0.18 0.81 15.18
CA ASN A 98 1.20 0.73 15.62
C ASN A 98 1.34 -0.21 16.84
N SER A 99 1.01 -1.48 16.63
CA SER A 99 1.08 -2.56 17.59
C SER A 99 1.97 -3.68 17.05
N TRP A 100 2.44 -4.55 17.94
CA TRP A 100 3.26 -5.71 17.56
C TRP A 100 2.55 -6.68 16.59
N ARG A 101 1.21 -6.68 16.57
CA ARG A 101 0.41 -7.51 15.64
C ARG A 101 0.31 -6.91 14.25
N HIS A 102 0.63 -5.62 14.08
CA HIS A 102 0.52 -4.90 12.81
C HIS A 102 -0.83 -5.12 12.11
N VAL A 103 -1.92 -5.02 12.88
CA VAL A 103 -3.27 -5.22 12.35
C VAL A 103 -3.56 -4.10 11.36
N ALA A 104 -3.92 -4.50 10.14
CA ALA A 104 -4.18 -3.61 9.02
C ALA A 104 -5.65 -3.67 8.59
N LYS A 105 -6.18 -2.52 8.19
CA LYS A 105 -7.42 -2.39 7.41
C LYS A 105 -7.10 -1.78 6.06
N SER A 106 -7.80 -2.22 5.03
CA SER A 106 -7.66 -1.64 3.70
C SER A 106 -8.52 -0.39 3.55
N LEU A 107 -8.03 0.60 2.81
CA LEU A 107 -8.73 1.84 2.53
C LEU A 107 -8.91 1.99 1.02
N VAL A 108 -10.14 2.22 0.58
CA VAL A 108 -10.39 2.53 -0.83
C VAL A 108 -9.98 3.97 -1.11
N VAL A 109 -8.97 4.12 -1.98
CA VAL A 109 -8.43 5.42 -2.40
C VAL A 109 -8.58 5.64 -3.90
N ASP A 110 -8.66 6.90 -4.27
CA ASP A 110 -8.53 7.31 -5.66
C ASP A 110 -7.04 7.26 -6.06
N ASN A 111 -6.79 6.89 -7.32
CA ASN A 111 -5.46 6.82 -7.91
C ASN A 111 -5.24 7.86 -9.01
N ALA A 112 -6.18 8.78 -9.21
CA ALA A 112 -6.12 9.84 -10.21
C ALA A 112 -5.17 10.98 -9.82
N PHE A 113 -3.94 10.65 -9.40
CA PHE A 113 -2.91 11.67 -9.17
C PHE A 113 -2.48 12.29 -10.50
N ASP A 114 -2.44 13.62 -10.55
CA ASP A 114 -1.97 14.37 -11.72
C ASP A 114 -0.43 14.37 -11.73
N TRP A 115 0.15 13.56 -12.60
CA TRP A 115 1.60 13.49 -12.81
C TRP A 115 2.12 14.60 -13.74
N GLU A 116 1.25 15.50 -14.19
CA GLU A 116 1.56 16.57 -15.14
C GLU A 116 2.27 16.02 -16.40
N ASN A 117 3.51 16.46 -16.65
CA ASN A 117 4.33 16.03 -17.78
C ASN A 117 5.46 15.06 -17.36
N ASP A 118 5.36 14.45 -16.17
CA ASP A 118 6.37 13.49 -15.72
C ASP A 118 6.42 12.27 -16.65
N THR A 119 7.63 11.89 -17.04
CA THR A 119 7.86 10.78 -17.96
C THR A 119 9.13 10.04 -17.60
N TRP A 120 9.12 8.74 -17.90
CA TRP A 120 10.27 7.87 -17.66
C TRP A 120 11.51 8.38 -18.40
N GLN A 121 12.62 8.52 -17.67
CA GLN A 121 13.92 8.85 -18.24
C GLN A 121 14.74 7.56 -18.41
N PRO A 122 14.90 7.04 -19.64
CA PRO A 122 15.66 5.82 -19.86
C PRO A 122 17.17 6.08 -19.76
N THR A 123 17.82 5.47 -18.78
CA THR A 123 19.28 5.43 -18.66
C THR A 123 19.77 4.02 -19.03
N HIS A 124 20.82 3.89 -19.85
CA HIS A 124 21.41 2.58 -20.11
C HIS A 124 21.98 2.02 -18.82
N VAL A 125 21.86 0.71 -18.59
CA VAL A 125 22.28 0.06 -17.34
C VAL A 125 23.76 0.33 -17.01
N GLN A 126 24.61 0.39 -18.04
CA GLN A 126 26.05 0.70 -17.90
C GLN A 126 26.35 2.15 -17.46
N ASP A 127 25.39 3.06 -17.66
CA ASP A 127 25.52 4.49 -17.32
C ASP A 127 24.88 4.78 -15.94
N LEU A 128 24.35 3.78 -15.24
CA LEU A 128 23.73 3.96 -13.93
C LEU A 128 24.78 4.22 -12.84
N ILE A 129 24.57 5.31 -12.11
CA ILE A 129 25.27 5.64 -10.86
C ILE A 129 24.21 5.62 -9.77
N ILE A 130 24.10 4.47 -9.11
CA ILE A 130 23.05 4.18 -8.13
C ILE A 130 23.52 4.62 -6.74
N TYR A 131 22.68 5.38 -6.04
CA TYR A 131 22.86 5.74 -4.65
C TYR A 131 21.79 5.05 -3.78
N GLU A 132 22.20 4.16 -2.88
CA GLU A 132 21.30 3.53 -1.93
C GLU A 132 21.05 4.45 -0.72
N ALA A 133 19.78 4.67 -0.37
CA ALA A 133 19.40 5.59 0.68
C ALA A 133 18.14 5.18 1.45
N HIS A 134 18.07 5.55 2.72
CA HIS A 134 16.84 5.52 3.49
C HIS A 134 16.21 6.92 3.53
N VAL A 135 14.91 7.05 3.21
CA VAL A 135 14.23 8.37 3.09
C VAL A 135 14.36 9.19 4.37
N ARG A 136 14.27 8.52 5.52
CA ARG A 136 14.41 9.21 6.82
C ARG A 136 15.81 9.77 7.00
N ASP A 137 16.82 8.98 6.68
CA ASP A 137 18.20 9.23 7.08
C ASP A 137 18.81 10.39 6.29
N LEU A 138 18.33 10.58 5.05
CA LEU A 138 18.74 11.69 4.17
C LEU A 138 18.48 13.08 4.76
N THR A 139 17.53 13.22 5.68
CA THR A 139 17.08 14.54 6.17
C THR A 139 16.86 14.62 7.68
N GLN A 140 16.93 13.49 8.42
CA GLN A 140 16.66 13.45 9.86
C GLN A 140 17.62 14.29 10.71
N HIS A 141 18.91 14.30 10.37
CA HIS A 141 19.92 14.99 11.16
C HIS A 141 19.76 16.52 11.08
N GLU A 142 20.01 17.24 12.17
CA GLU A 142 19.77 18.69 12.24
C GLU A 142 20.57 19.50 11.24
N SER A 143 21.77 19.03 10.88
CA SER A 143 22.62 19.66 9.87
C SER A 143 22.03 19.63 8.46
N SER A 144 20.99 18.81 8.21
CA SER A 144 20.29 18.79 6.92
C SER A 144 19.64 20.14 6.62
N GLY A 145 19.18 20.87 7.64
CA GLY A 145 18.41 22.10 7.49
C GLY A 145 16.97 21.88 6.99
N ALA A 146 16.53 20.63 6.81
CA ALA A 146 15.17 20.31 6.38
C ALA A 146 14.13 20.73 7.44
N LYS A 147 13.00 21.27 6.98
CA LYS A 147 11.82 21.59 7.81
C LYS A 147 11.09 20.30 8.18
N SER A 148 10.81 19.46 7.18
CA SER A 148 10.05 18.21 7.34
C SER A 148 10.99 17.00 7.49
N LYS A 149 11.86 17.05 8.51
CA LYS A 149 12.92 16.06 8.75
C LYS A 149 12.39 14.62 8.71
N GLY A 150 13.11 13.76 7.99
CA GLY A 150 12.88 12.33 7.97
C GLY A 150 11.64 11.87 7.18
N SER A 151 11.07 12.73 6.33
CA SER A 151 9.83 12.46 5.60
C SER A 151 10.00 12.58 4.08
N TYR A 152 9.01 12.11 3.32
CA TYR A 152 8.94 12.30 1.86
C TYR A 152 8.94 13.78 1.45
N LEU A 153 8.27 14.65 2.22
CA LEU A 153 8.29 16.10 1.98
C LEU A 153 9.68 16.67 2.26
N GLY A 154 10.31 16.23 3.34
CA GLY A 154 11.69 16.62 3.67
C GLY A 154 12.65 16.28 2.55
N PHE A 155 12.49 15.14 1.89
CA PHE A 155 13.33 14.73 0.76
C PHE A 155 13.30 15.71 -0.42
N ILE A 156 12.16 16.32 -0.74
CA ILE A 156 12.00 17.20 -1.92
C ILE A 156 12.29 18.68 -1.66
N GLU A 157 12.44 19.09 -0.39
CA GLU A 157 12.77 20.47 -0.03
C GLU A 157 14.07 20.91 -0.73
N GLN A 158 14.08 22.11 -1.33
CA GLN A 158 15.23 22.59 -2.12
C GLN A 158 16.26 23.32 -1.26
N ASP A 159 15.80 24.07 -0.25
CA ASP A 159 16.64 24.86 0.66
C ASP A 159 17.14 24.01 1.84
N GLN A 160 17.91 22.96 1.52
CA GLN A 160 18.51 22.04 2.49
C GLN A 160 19.86 21.52 1.99
N LYS A 161 20.64 20.93 2.89
CA LYS A 161 21.91 20.28 2.60
C LYS A 161 21.79 18.77 2.35
N GLY A 162 20.66 18.17 2.69
CA GLY A 162 20.36 16.74 2.50
C GLY A 162 19.46 16.48 1.29
N GLY A 163 18.72 15.38 1.35
CA GLY A 163 17.63 15.07 0.41
C GLY A 163 18.04 15.13 -1.07
N ILE A 164 17.12 15.62 -1.91
CA ILE A 164 17.32 15.68 -3.36
C ILE A 164 18.42 16.67 -3.79
N SER A 165 18.62 17.78 -3.06
CA SER A 165 19.64 18.78 -3.37
C SER A 165 21.05 18.19 -3.27
N HIS A 166 21.30 17.37 -2.24
CA HIS A 166 22.57 16.67 -2.07
C HIS A 166 22.84 15.66 -3.19
N LEU A 167 21.84 14.85 -3.54
CA LEU A 167 21.98 13.81 -4.56
C LEU A 167 22.26 14.43 -5.94
N LYS A 168 21.59 15.53 -6.28
CA LYS A 168 21.88 16.29 -7.50
C LYS A 168 23.31 16.86 -7.50
N ALA A 169 23.78 17.40 -6.39
CA ALA A 169 25.15 17.92 -6.27
C ALA A 169 26.22 16.82 -6.39
N MET A 170 25.92 15.61 -5.93
CA MET A 170 26.80 14.45 -6.07
C MET A 170 26.88 13.93 -7.52
N GLY A 171 25.86 14.20 -8.34
CA GLY A 171 25.82 13.78 -9.74
C GLY A 171 25.33 12.35 -9.95
N VAL A 172 24.65 11.75 -8.96
CA VAL A 172 24.03 10.43 -9.11
C VAL A 172 22.79 10.55 -9.99
N ASN A 173 22.47 9.50 -10.75
CA ASN A 173 21.34 9.51 -11.69
C ASN A 173 20.25 8.47 -11.37
N ALA A 174 20.49 7.63 -10.36
CA ALA A 174 19.50 6.69 -9.84
C ALA A 174 19.58 6.63 -8.31
N VAL A 175 18.42 6.62 -7.65
CA VAL A 175 18.30 6.47 -6.20
C VAL A 175 17.59 5.15 -5.91
N GLN A 176 18.25 4.28 -5.16
CA GLN A 176 17.65 3.05 -4.65
C GLN A 176 17.21 3.30 -3.21
N PHE A 177 15.90 3.37 -2.99
CA PHE A 177 15.40 3.49 -1.64
C PHE A 177 15.38 2.13 -0.92
N LEU A 178 15.73 2.15 0.36
CA LEU A 178 15.32 1.11 1.30
C LEU A 178 13.77 1.02 1.36
N PRO A 179 13.19 -0.07 1.91
CA PRO A 179 11.75 -0.35 1.80
C PRO A 179 10.84 0.85 2.10
N LEU A 180 9.99 1.19 1.12
CA LEU A 180 9.01 2.28 1.19
C LEU A 180 7.57 1.79 1.41
N TRP A 181 7.34 0.49 1.23
CA TRP A 181 6.05 -0.13 1.46
C TRP A 181 5.76 -0.15 2.96
N ASP A 182 4.48 -0.25 3.32
CA ASP A 182 4.10 -0.35 4.73
C ASP A 182 4.72 -1.62 5.37
N PHE A 183 5.34 -1.45 6.54
CA PHE A 183 6.04 -2.51 7.25
C PHE A 183 5.82 -2.40 8.76
N ALA A 184 5.91 -3.54 9.44
CA ALA A 184 5.76 -3.58 10.89
C ALA A 184 6.91 -2.84 11.58
N ASN A 185 6.57 -1.87 12.43
CA ASN A 185 7.54 -1.04 13.18
C ASN A 185 8.12 -1.73 14.42
N VAL A 186 7.76 -2.99 14.66
CA VAL A 186 8.09 -3.73 15.88
C VAL A 186 8.73 -5.06 15.50
N GLU A 187 9.96 -5.27 15.95
CA GLU A 187 10.65 -6.55 15.83
C GLU A 187 10.19 -7.52 16.93
N ILE A 188 9.92 -8.77 16.55
CA ILE A 188 9.57 -9.84 17.50
C ILE A 188 10.87 -10.56 17.90
N PRO A 189 11.15 -10.75 19.21
CA PRO A 189 10.27 -10.54 20.36
C PRO A 189 10.28 -9.12 20.91
N TYR A 190 9.11 -8.47 20.92
CA TYR A 190 8.92 -7.14 21.50
C TYR A 190 8.69 -7.23 23.01
N LYS A 191 9.57 -6.64 23.81
CA LYS A 191 9.51 -6.60 25.29
C LYS A 191 9.39 -7.98 25.96
N GLN A 192 10.05 -9.00 25.41
CA GLN A 192 10.38 -10.18 26.22
C GLN A 192 11.67 -9.88 26.97
N GLU A 193 11.53 -9.37 28.20
CA GLU A 193 12.48 -9.64 29.28
C GLU A 193 12.05 -10.93 29.99
#